data_AF-A0A5N5SQ35-F1
#
_entry.id   AF-A0A5N5SQ35-F1
#
_cell.length_a   1.000
_cell.length_b   1.000
_cell.length_c   1.000
_cell.angle_alpha   90.00
_cell.angle_beta   90.00
_cell.angle_gamma   90.00
#
_symmetry.space_group_name_H-M   'P 1'
#
loop_
_entity.id
_entity.type
_entity.pdbx_description
1 polymer ?
#
loop_
_entity_poly.entity_id
_entity_poly.type
_entity_poly.pdbx_seq_one_letter_code
_entity_poly.pdbx_strand_id
1 'polypeptide(L)'
;MSENEWCAYYNRNGLKALEKIVEESSGKYCVGNEITLADCLLIPQVFAANKRYKIDLEEFPTIARIYENLKSLEVFKAAHPLNQPDAPPKNETRFKFLE
;
A
#
# COMPACT_ATOMS: atom_id res chain seq x y z
N MET A 1 -16.81 4.18 -17.99
CA MET A 1 -15.90 3.95 -16.85
C MET A 1 -16.09 5.10 -15.87
N SER A 2 -16.51 4.80 -14.65
CA SER A 2 -16.58 5.76 -13.54
C SER A 2 -15.18 6.18 -13.09
N GLU A 3 -15.10 7.25 -12.30
CA GLU A 3 -13.85 7.70 -11.69
C GLU A 3 -13.15 6.58 -10.91
N ASN A 4 -13.91 5.82 -10.11
CA ASN A 4 -13.36 4.70 -9.33
C ASN A 4 -12.82 3.58 -10.23
N GLU A 5 -13.53 3.23 -11.30
CA GLU A 5 -13.05 2.21 -12.24
C GLU A 5 -11.79 2.67 -12.98
N TRP A 6 -11.71 3.96 -13.35
CA TRP A 6 -10.52 4.56 -13.95
C TRP A 6 -9.32 4.49 -13.00
N CYS A 7 -9.51 4.93 -11.75
CA CYS A 7 -8.46 4.85 -10.74
C CYS A 7 -8.02 3.40 -10.50
N ALA A 8 -8.95 2.46 -10.36
CA ALA A 8 -8.64 1.05 -10.15
C ALA A 8 -7.84 0.47 -11.34
N TYR A 9 -8.20 0.81 -12.57
CA TYR A 9 -7.50 0.39 -13.78
C TYR A 9 -6.03 0.83 -13.79
N TYR A 10 -5.77 2.13 -13.57
CA TYR A 10 -4.39 2.64 -13.58
C TYR A 10 -3.58 2.19 -12.36
N ASN A 11 -4.20 2.06 -11.19
CA ASN A 11 -3.52 1.50 -10.02
C ASN A 11 -3.10 0.05 -10.28
N ARG A 12 -4.00 -0.79 -10.81
CA ARG A 12 -3.68 -2.18 -11.17
C ARG A 12 -2.54 -2.26 -12.19
N ASN A 13 -2.56 -1.42 -13.23
CA ASN A 13 -1.50 -1.38 -14.23
C ASN A 13 -0.14 -0.95 -13.64
N GLY A 14 -0.14 0.07 -12.78
CA GLY A 14 1.05 0.53 -12.08
C GLY A 14 1.62 -0.54 -11.14
N LEU A 15 0.77 -1.19 -10.34
CA LEU A 15 1.16 -2.28 -9.46
C LEU A 15 1.70 -3.48 -10.26
N LYS A 16 1.11 -3.81 -11.41
CA LYS A 16 1.61 -4.87 -12.30
C LYS A 16 3.01 -4.58 -12.84
N ALA A 17 3.29 -3.32 -13.17
CA ALA A 17 4.63 -2.91 -13.60
C ALA A 17 5.62 -2.95 -12.43
N LEU A 18 5.20 -2.46 -11.26
CA LEU A 18 6.02 -2.44 -10.06
C LEU A 18 6.35 -3.84 -9.54
N GLU A 19 5.40 -4.77 -9.60
CA GLU A 19 5.58 -6.18 -9.20
C GLU A 19 6.80 -6.79 -9.91
N LYS A 20 6.91 -6.59 -11.23
CA LYS A 20 8.06 -7.06 -12.02
C LYS A 20 9.38 -6.43 -11.59
N ILE A 21 9.36 -5.15 -11.23
CA ILE A 21 10.57 -4.44 -10.78
C ILE A 21 11.03 -4.98 -9.41
N VAL A 22 10.08 -5.21 -8.49
CA VAL A 22 10.41 -5.70 -7.15
C VAL A 22 10.72 -7.19 -7.14
N GLU A 23 10.23 -7.98 -8.09
CA GLU A 23 10.67 -9.38 -8.28
C GLU A 23 12.19 -9.47 -8.50
N GLU A 24 12.78 -8.51 -9.20
CA GLU A 24 14.22 -8.49 -9.50
C GLU A 24 15.07 -7.85 -8.39
N SER A 25 14.50 -6.94 -7.61
CA SER A 25 15.25 -6.10 -6.66
C SER A 25 14.98 -6.41 -5.18
N SER A 26 13.86 -7.06 -4.86
CA SER A 26 13.45 -7.26 -3.47
C SER A 26 14.22 -8.37 -2.77
N GLY A 27 14.46 -8.15 -1.48
CA GLY A 27 14.72 -9.20 -0.51
C GLY A 27 13.57 -9.21 0.50
N LYS A 28 13.87 -8.77 1.73
CA LYS A 28 12.87 -8.50 2.76
C LYS A 28 11.98 -7.30 2.43
N TYR A 29 12.53 -6.29 1.75
CA TYR A 29 11.88 -5.01 1.41
C TYR A 29 11.98 -4.76 -0.10
N CYS A 30 11.54 -3.59 -0.58
CA CYS A 30 11.55 -3.25 -2.02
C CYS A 30 12.93 -3.43 -2.68
N VAL A 31 14.02 -3.11 -1.96
CA VAL A 31 15.40 -3.24 -2.47
C VAL A 31 16.26 -3.95 -1.43
N GLY A 32 16.53 -5.23 -1.66
CA GLY A 32 17.28 -6.06 -0.72
C GLY A 32 16.61 -6.17 0.66
N ASN A 33 17.42 -6.07 1.72
CA ASN A 33 17.00 -6.36 3.10
C ASN A 33 16.92 -5.13 4.02
N GLU A 34 17.15 -3.93 3.49
CA GLU A 34 17.08 -2.67 4.23
C GLU A 34 15.93 -1.79 3.71
N ILE A 35 15.38 -0.95 4.58
CA ILE A 35 14.33 0.00 4.20
C ILE A 35 14.94 1.09 3.33
N THR A 36 14.28 1.39 2.23
CA THR A 36 14.67 2.44 1.29
C THR A 36 13.53 3.42 1.04
N LEU A 37 13.78 4.44 0.23
CA LEU A 37 12.73 5.35 -0.22
C LEU A 37 11.61 4.61 -0.97
N ALA A 38 11.92 3.50 -1.66
CA ALA A 38 10.91 2.72 -2.37
C ALA A 38 9.84 2.18 -1.42
N ASP A 39 10.21 1.75 -0.22
CA ASP A 39 9.28 1.23 0.80
C ASP A 39 8.38 2.32 1.35
N CYS A 40 8.93 3.52 1.59
CA CYS A 40 8.19 4.69 2.02
C CYS A 40 7.11 5.11 1.01
N LEU A 41 7.35 4.87 -0.28
CA LEU A 41 6.39 5.12 -1.37
C LEU A 41 5.43 3.95 -1.59
N LEU A 42 5.89 2.71 -1.42
CA LEU A 42 5.09 1.50 -1.62
C LEU A 42 3.95 1.42 -0.60
N ILE A 43 4.25 1.55 0.70
CA ILE A 43 3.28 1.27 1.75
C ILE A 43 1.99 2.11 1.66
N PRO A 44 2.01 3.46 1.48
CA PRO A 44 0.77 4.21 1.32
C PRO A 44 0.05 3.89 -0.01
N GLN A 45 0.79 3.59 -1.07
CA GLN A 45 0.23 3.28 -2.38
C GLN A 45 -0.54 1.97 -2.38
N VAL A 46 0.03 0.91 -1.78
CA VAL A 46 -0.61 -0.40 -1.63
C VAL A 46 -1.81 -0.34 -0.70
N PHE A 47 -1.68 0.39 0.43
CA PHE A 47 -2.79 0.63 1.35
C PHE A 47 -3.98 1.30 0.63
N ALA A 48 -3.74 2.38 -0.13
CA ALA A 48 -4.78 3.08 -0.87
C ALA A 48 -5.41 2.20 -1.97
N ALA A 49 -4.59 1.47 -2.74
CA ALA A 49 -5.04 0.55 -3.77
C ALA A 49 -6.01 -0.51 -3.23
N ASN A 50 -5.67 -1.15 -2.11
CA ASN A 50 -6.52 -2.16 -1.48
C ASN A 50 -7.76 -1.53 -0.81
N LYS A 51 -7.59 -0.52 0.03
CA LYS A 51 -8.69 0.03 0.84
C LYS A 51 -9.70 0.83 0.03
N ARG A 52 -9.25 1.67 -0.90
CA ARG A 52 -10.11 2.59 -1.67
C ARG A 52 -10.64 1.97 -2.95
N TYR A 53 -9.77 1.28 -3.68
CA TYR A 53 -10.10 0.75 -5.01
C TYR A 53 -10.36 -0.76 -5.02
N LYS A 54 -10.33 -1.41 -3.84
CA LYS A 54 -10.64 -2.84 -3.66
C LYS A 54 -9.80 -3.75 -4.57
N ILE A 55 -8.57 -3.35 -4.85
CA ILE A 55 -7.61 -4.17 -5.60
C ILE A 55 -7.15 -5.30 -4.69
N ASP A 56 -7.23 -6.53 -5.21
CA ASP A 56 -6.76 -7.73 -4.54
C ASP A 56 -5.22 -7.78 -4.61
N LEU A 57 -4.58 -7.92 -3.45
CA LEU A 57 -3.12 -7.99 -3.38
C LEU A 57 -2.59 -9.38 -3.74
N GLU A 58 -3.44 -10.40 -3.79
CA GLU A 58 -3.06 -11.72 -4.32
C GLU A 58 -2.67 -11.65 -5.81
N GLU A 59 -3.09 -10.60 -6.55
CA GLU A 59 -2.63 -10.31 -7.91
C GLU A 59 -1.11 -9.96 -7.96
N PHE A 60 -0.49 -9.60 -6.83
CA PHE A 60 0.87 -9.06 -6.72
C PHE A 60 1.63 -9.69 -5.52
N PRO A 61 2.01 -10.97 -5.59
CA PRO A 61 2.52 -11.72 -4.44
C PRO A 61 3.79 -11.15 -3.81
N THR A 62 4.70 -10.57 -4.60
CA THR A 62 5.94 -9.95 -4.12
C THR A 62 5.64 -8.65 -3.39
N ILE A 63 4.83 -7.78 -3.97
CA ILE A 63 4.34 -6.56 -3.31
C ILE A 63 3.58 -6.92 -2.02
N ALA A 64 2.71 -7.93 -2.04
CA ALA A 64 1.95 -8.36 -0.86
C ALA A 64 2.88 -8.79 0.28
N ARG A 65 3.91 -9.59 -0.02
CA ARG A 65 4.94 -10.00 0.96
C ARG A 65 5.68 -8.80 1.55
N ILE A 66 6.13 -7.87 0.70
CA ILE A 66 6.85 -6.67 1.14
C ILE A 66 5.93 -5.81 2.00
N TYR A 67 4.68 -5.60 1.58
CA TYR A 67 3.71 -4.79 2.30
C TYR A 67 3.44 -5.33 3.71
N GLU A 68 3.25 -6.63 3.88
CA GLU A 68 3.08 -7.23 5.21
C GLU A 68 4.36 -7.12 6.07
N ASN A 69 5.55 -7.26 5.47
CA ASN A 69 6.81 -7.00 6.17
C ASN A 69 6.88 -5.55 6.68
N LEU A 70 6.54 -4.56 5.85
CA LEU A 70 6.57 -3.13 6.22
C LEU A 70 5.52 -2.81 7.29
N LYS A 71 4.27 -3.25 7.08
CA LYS A 71 3.14 -3.01 8.00
C LYS A 71 3.37 -3.60 9.40
N SER A 72 4.23 -4.61 9.54
CA SER A 72 4.60 -5.18 10.83
C SER A 72 5.51 -4.29 11.68
N LEU A 73 6.22 -3.32 11.08
CA LEU A 73 7.20 -2.48 11.77
C LEU A 73 6.53 -1.30 12.49
N GLU A 74 7.00 -1.00 13.70
CA GLU A 74 6.44 0.06 14.55
C GLU A 74 6.47 1.45 13.88
N VAL A 75 7.51 1.76 13.10
CA VAL A 75 7.61 3.04 12.39
C VAL A 75 6.48 3.24 11.38
N PHE A 76 6.06 2.18 10.68
CA PHE A 76 4.97 2.25 9.71
C PHE A 76 3.59 2.15 10.38
N LYS A 77 3.47 1.44 11.50
CA LYS A 77 2.27 1.51 12.34
C LYS A 77 2.06 2.92 12.86
N ALA A 78 3.09 3.56 13.40
CA ALA A 78 3.01 4.94 13.89
C ALA A 78 2.65 5.94 12.77
N ALA A 79 3.12 5.70 11.55
CA ALA A 79 2.80 6.52 10.37
C ALA A 79 1.41 6.24 9.75
N HIS A 80 0.66 5.26 10.27
CA HIS A 80 -0.65 4.93 9.72
C HIS A 80 -1.61 6.13 9.80
N PRO A 81 -2.48 6.38 8.80
CA PRO A 81 -3.38 7.54 8.79
C PRO A 81 -4.27 7.66 10.03
N LEU A 82 -4.70 6.54 10.61
CA LEU A 82 -5.51 6.54 11.84
C LEU A 82 -4.73 6.87 13.13
N ASN A 83 -3.41 6.92 13.07
CA ASN A 83 -2.54 7.24 14.20
C ASN A 83 -2.01 8.68 14.15
N GLN A 84 -2.50 9.50 13.21
CA GLN A 84 -2.12 10.90 13.09
C GLN A 84 -3.02 11.80 13.94
N PRO A 85 -2.53 12.98 14.38
CA PRO A 85 -3.31 13.90 15.22
C PRO A 85 -4.62 14.40 14.57
N ASP A 86 -4.66 14.43 13.25
CA ASP A 86 -5.80 14.85 12.43
C ASP A 86 -6.64 13.68 11.92
N ALA A 87 -6.43 12.46 12.45
CA ALA A 87 -7.23 11.30 12.09
C ALA A 87 -8.72 11.57 12.38
N PRO A 88 -9.62 11.23 11.44
CA PRO A 88 -11.05 11.43 11.65
C PRO A 88 -11.52 10.57 12.85
N PRO A 89 -12.51 11.02 13.63
CA PRO A 89 -13.09 10.21 14.69
C PRO A 89 -13.83 8.98 14.12
N LYS A 90 -13.93 7.91 14.92
CA LYS A 90 -14.48 6.59 14.52
C LYS A 90 -15.91 6.63 13.94
N ASN A 91 -16.70 7.64 14.31
CA ASN A 91 -18.07 7.82 13.85
C ASN A 91 -18.19 8.50 12.48
N GLU A 92 -17.10 8.97 11.89
CA GLU A 92 -17.10 9.60 10.57
C GLU A 92 -16.96 8.61 9.41
N THR A 93 -17.64 8.90 8.30
CA THR A 93 -17.56 8.09 7.07
C THR A 93 -16.11 7.97 6.56
N ARG A 94 -15.28 9.00 6.73
CA ARG A 94 -13.88 8.99 6.29
C ARG A 94 -13.03 7.96 7.05
N PHE A 95 -13.37 7.67 8.30
CA PHE A 95 -12.69 6.64 9.11
C PHE A 95 -12.73 5.27 8.43
N LYS A 96 -13.87 4.90 7.84
CA LYS A 96 -14.07 3.60 7.19
C LYS A 96 -13.19 3.38 5.96
N PHE A 97 -12.65 4.44 5.36
CA PHE A 97 -11.69 4.33 4.26
C PHE A 97 -10.25 4.13 4.74
N LEU A 98 -10.01 4.30 6.05
CA LEU A 98 -8.69 4.24 6.67
C LEU A 98 -8.54 3.04 7.63
N GLU A 99 -9.63 2.34 7.97
CA GLU A 99 -9.64 1.07 8.71
C GLU A 99 -9.32 -0.13 7.80
#